data_AF-A0A949ZZ03-F1
#
_entry.id   AF-A0A949ZZ03-F1
#
_cell.length_a   1.000
_cell.length_b   1.000
_cell.length_c   1.000
_cell.angle_alpha   90.00
_cell.angle_beta   90.00
_cell.angle_gamma   90.00
#
_symmetry.space_group_name_H-M   'P 1'
#
loop_
_entity.id
_entity.type
_entity.pdbx_description
1 polymer ?
#
loop_
_entity_poly.entity_id
_entity_poly.type
_entity_poly.pdbx_seq_one_letter_code
_entity_poly.pdbx_strand_id
1 'polypeptide(L)'
;MGEPAEEWAERVRLMAPYQLNAEVVQQTRNPNSEFQALPPGFHDKTTTVGREVMKHTGMKDGLEVTNDVFQSSASIVSRRPRTTFTQSSRCSSRQLGRDRERGP
;
A
#
# COMPACT_ATOMS: atom_id res chain seq x y z
N MET A 1 7.92 0.11 13.14
CA MET A 1 8.79 0.46 12.02
C MET A 1 10.13 0.82 12.64
N GLY A 2 11.23 0.18 12.22
CA GLY A 2 12.50 0.17 12.97
C GLY A 2 13.40 1.40 12.78
N GLU A 3 13.02 2.32 11.89
CA GLU A 3 13.70 3.61 11.70
C GLU A 3 13.22 4.65 12.72
N PRO A 4 14.04 5.66 13.07
CA PRO A 4 13.66 6.73 13.97
C PRO A 4 12.59 7.66 13.36
N ALA A 5 11.81 8.32 14.21
CA ALA A 5 10.68 9.15 13.78
C ALA A 5 11.13 10.40 13.00
N GLU A 6 12.31 10.93 13.32
CA GLU A 6 12.91 12.08 12.67
C GLU A 6 13.17 11.82 11.17
N GLU A 7 13.62 10.62 10.81
CA GLU A 7 13.83 10.21 9.41
C GLU A 7 12.51 10.11 8.65
N TRP A 8 11.40 9.79 9.33
CA TRP A 8 10.08 9.76 8.69
C TRP A 8 9.59 11.17 8.33
N ALA A 9 9.84 12.17 9.18
CA ALA A 9 9.44 13.54 8.88
C ALA A 9 10.15 14.06 7.61
N GLU A 10 11.44 13.80 7.48
CA GLU A 10 12.21 14.18 6.29
C GLU A 10 11.73 13.42 5.03
N ARG A 11 11.58 12.10 5.13
CA ARG A 11 11.11 11.27 4.01
C ARG A 11 9.71 11.67 3.55
N VAL A 12 8.81 11.94 4.49
CA VAL A 12 7.45 12.35 4.17
C VAL A 12 7.44 13.75 3.56
N ARG A 13 8.30 14.67 4.01
CA ARG A 13 8.43 15.98 3.36
C ARG A 13 8.88 15.87 1.90
N LEU A 14 9.83 14.97 1.60
CA LEU A 14 10.29 14.72 0.24
C LEU A 14 9.22 14.03 -0.63
N MET A 15 8.43 13.12 -0.05
CA MET A 15 7.41 12.35 -0.77
C MET A 15 6.03 13.01 -0.80
N ALA A 16 5.78 14.04 0.00
CA ALA A 16 4.48 14.73 0.07
C ALA A 16 3.92 15.16 -1.30
N PRO A 17 4.73 15.67 -2.26
CA PRO A 17 4.24 16.01 -3.60
C PRO A 17 3.77 14.82 -4.43
N TYR A 18 4.19 13.61 -4.06
CA TYR A 18 3.87 12.36 -4.76
C TYR A 18 2.71 11.59 -4.11
N GLN A 19 2.00 12.22 -3.17
CA GLN A 19 0.83 11.61 -2.55
C GLN A 19 -0.22 11.26 -3.62
N LEU A 20 -0.71 10.02 -3.57
CA LEU A 20 -1.79 9.59 -4.44
C LEU A 20 -3.11 10.18 -3.96
N ASN A 21 -3.57 11.21 -4.66
CA ASN A 21 -4.82 11.92 -4.40
C ASN A 21 -5.70 11.90 -5.66
N ALA A 22 -6.92 12.43 -5.54
CA ALA A 22 -7.87 12.47 -6.64
C ALA A 22 -7.33 13.27 -7.85
N GLU A 23 -6.49 14.28 -7.61
CA GLU A 23 -5.87 15.07 -8.68
C GLU A 23 -4.94 14.21 -9.53
N VAL A 24 -4.07 13.40 -8.93
CA VAL A 24 -3.16 12.48 -9.64
C VAL A 24 -3.95 11.46 -10.47
N VAL A 25 -5.03 10.91 -9.90
CA VAL A 25 -5.90 9.98 -10.62
C VAL A 25 -6.55 10.67 -11.83
N GLN A 26 -7.04 11.91 -11.67
CA GLN A 26 -7.61 12.70 -12.77
C GLN A 26 -6.57 13.06 -13.84
N GLN A 27 -5.33 13.39 -13.44
CA GLN A 27 -4.24 13.71 -14.35
C GLN A 27 -3.86 12.52 -15.25
N THR A 28 -4.16 11.29 -14.84
CA THR A 28 -3.92 10.09 -15.66
C THR A 28 -4.80 10.07 -16.92
N ARG A 29 -5.92 10.82 -16.95
CA ARG A 29 -6.87 10.95 -18.08
C ARG A 29 -7.38 9.62 -18.65
N ASN A 30 -7.30 8.56 -17.85
CA ASN A 30 -7.76 7.24 -18.21
C ASN A 30 -8.83 6.78 -17.21
N PRO A 31 -10.10 6.58 -17.65
CA PRO A 31 -11.18 6.16 -16.76
C PRO A 31 -11.01 4.75 -16.21
N ASN A 32 -10.12 3.94 -16.82
CA ASN A 32 -9.79 2.58 -16.37
C ASN A 32 -8.54 2.54 -15.48
N SER A 33 -8.10 3.69 -14.94
CA SER A 33 -6.95 3.72 -14.03
C SER A 33 -7.32 3.05 -12.72
N GLU A 34 -6.48 2.10 -12.30
CA GLU A 34 -6.66 1.35 -11.06
C GLU A 34 -5.54 1.70 -10.08
N PHE A 35 -5.90 1.91 -8.80
CA PHE A 35 -4.96 2.09 -7.71
C PHE A 35 -4.64 0.75 -7.05
N GLN A 36 -3.35 0.40 -7.01
CA GLN A 36 -2.83 -0.79 -6.33
C GLN A 36 -1.71 -0.43 -5.36
N ALA A 37 -1.83 -0.90 -4.12
CA ALA A 37 -0.80 -0.88 -3.10
C ALA A 37 -0.82 -2.21 -2.33
N LEU A 38 0.33 -2.60 -1.78
CA LEU A 38 0.41 -3.74 -0.88
C LEU A 38 -0.06 -3.30 0.52
N PRO A 39 -1.03 -3.98 1.14
CA PRO A 39 -1.42 -3.68 2.51
C PRO A 39 -0.32 -4.14 3.50
N PRO A 40 -0.15 -3.46 4.65
CA PRO A 40 -0.95 -2.34 5.16
C PRO A 40 -0.53 -0.97 4.57
N GLY A 41 -1.49 -0.04 4.46
CA GLY A 41 -1.24 1.33 4.02
C GLY A 41 -1.94 2.40 4.87
N PHE A 42 -1.30 3.55 5.05
CA PHE A 42 -1.73 4.69 5.86
C PHE A 42 -2.58 5.67 5.03
N HIS A 43 -3.87 5.38 4.94
CA HIS A 43 -4.87 6.22 4.27
C HIS A 43 -5.77 6.99 5.25
N ASP A 44 -5.78 6.59 6.54
CA ASP A 44 -6.59 7.19 7.59
C ASP A 44 -5.89 7.20 8.97
N LYS A 45 -6.56 7.78 9.98
CA LYS A 45 -6.08 7.87 11.38
C LYS A 45 -6.64 6.77 12.28
N THR A 46 -7.25 5.73 11.72
CA THR A 46 -7.93 4.70 12.53
C THR A 46 -6.94 3.89 13.34
N THR A 47 -5.75 3.64 12.79
CA THR A 47 -4.68 2.91 13.45
C THR A 47 -3.88 3.79 14.40
N THR A 48 -3.38 3.22 15.50
CA THR A 48 -2.54 3.93 16.48
C THR A 48 -1.29 4.51 15.82
N VAL A 49 -0.61 3.71 14.99
CA VAL A 49 0.58 4.13 14.25
C VAL A 49 0.24 5.21 13.22
N GLY A 50 -0.85 5.07 12.46
CA GLY A 50 -1.26 6.08 11.47
C GLY A 50 -1.53 7.45 12.11
N ARG A 51 -2.15 7.46 13.30
CA ARG A 51 -2.40 8.69 14.07
C ARG A 51 -1.11 9.37 14.54
N GLU A 52 -0.15 8.60 15.03
CA GLU A 52 1.15 9.10 15.48
C GLU A 52 1.96 9.68 14.32
N VAL A 53 2.05 8.94 13.21
CA VAL A 53 2.76 9.37 12.01
C VAL A 53 2.14 10.63 11.42
N MET A 54 0.82 10.69 11.26
CA MET A 54 0.12 11.88 10.76
C MET A 54 0.26 13.10 11.67
N LYS A 55 0.31 12.89 12.99
CA LYS A 55 0.58 13.98 13.94
C LYS A 55 2.00 14.52 13.79
N HIS A 56 2.98 13.64 13.56
CA HIS A 56 4.38 14.01 13.42
C HIS A 56 4.68 14.69 12.08
N THR A 57 4.05 14.22 11.00
CA THR A 57 4.28 14.73 9.64
C THR A 57 3.38 15.91 9.26
N GLY A 58 2.28 16.12 9.99
CA GLY A 58 1.29 17.16 9.71
C GLY A 58 0.30 16.82 8.59
N MET A 59 0.39 15.62 7.99
CA MET A 59 -0.54 15.18 6.95
C MET A 59 -1.88 14.76 7.56
N LYS A 60 -2.99 15.32 7.05
CA LYS A 60 -4.32 15.12 7.65
C LYS A 60 -5.13 14.00 7.01
N ASP A 61 -4.93 13.77 5.71
CA ASP A 61 -5.81 12.97 4.87
C ASP A 61 -5.05 11.81 4.20
N GLY A 62 -4.33 11.02 5.01
CA GLY A 62 -3.49 9.93 4.50
C GLY A 62 -2.02 10.34 4.35
N LEU A 63 -1.14 9.34 4.30
CA LEU A 63 0.30 9.52 4.09
C LEU A 63 0.63 9.27 2.62
N GLU A 64 0.59 8.01 2.17
CA GLU A 64 0.86 7.67 0.77
C GLU A 64 -0.34 7.86 -0.17
N VAL A 65 -1.57 7.68 0.34
CA VAL A 65 -2.81 7.74 -0.45
C VAL A 65 -3.91 8.38 0.38
N THR A 66 -4.75 9.19 -0.26
CA THR A 66 -5.90 9.77 0.43
C THR A 66 -7.01 8.74 0.64
N ASN A 67 -7.76 8.90 1.73
CA ASN A 67 -8.88 8.00 2.03
C ASN A 67 -9.91 7.96 0.88
N ASP A 68 -10.12 9.08 0.19
CA ASP A 68 -11.06 9.18 -0.93
C ASP A 68 -10.65 8.27 -2.09
N VAL A 69 -9.36 8.26 -2.47
CA VAL A 69 -8.86 7.37 -3.52
C VAL A 69 -8.90 5.92 -3.05
N PHE A 70 -8.57 5.67 -1.79
CA PHE A 70 -8.57 4.33 -1.21
C PHE A 70 -9.97 3.68 -1.18
N GLN A 71 -11.00 4.47 -0.88
CA GLN A 71 -12.39 4.02 -0.84
C GLN A 71 -13.10 4.11 -2.21
N SER A 72 -12.49 4.76 -3.19
CA SER A 72 -13.06 4.87 -4.53
C SER A 72 -13.13 3.52 -5.25
N SER A 73 -13.96 3.46 -6.29
CA SER A 73 -14.06 2.31 -7.20
C SER A 73 -12.76 2.01 -7.95
N ALA A 74 -11.82 2.97 -8.04
CA ALA A 74 -10.52 2.77 -8.65
C ALA A 74 -9.58 1.91 -7.77
N SER A 75 -9.86 1.77 -6.47
CA SER A 75 -9.03 1.00 -5.55
C SER A 75 -9.27 -0.50 -5.69
N ILE A 76 -8.28 -1.21 -6.25
CA ILE A 76 -8.33 -2.67 -6.32
C ILE A 76 -7.82 -3.34 -5.05
N VAL A 77 -7.16 -2.58 -4.16
CA VAL A 77 -6.67 -3.05 -2.85
C VAL A 77 -7.83 -3.46 -1.96
N SER A 78 -8.87 -2.63 -1.90
CA SER A 78 -10.08 -2.88 -1.11
C SER A 78 -10.91 -4.04 -1.70
N ARG A 79 -10.85 -4.23 -3.02
CA ARG A 79 -11.57 -5.30 -3.74
C ARG A 79 -10.87 -6.66 -3.66
N ARG A 80 -9.54 -6.71 -3.68
CA ARG A 80 -8.79 -7.97 -3.71
C ARG A 80 -8.77 -8.63 -2.33
N PRO A 81 -9.23 -9.88 -2.18
CA PRO A 81 -8.95 -10.64 -0.96
C PRO A 81 -7.44 -10.84 -0.82
N ARG A 82 -6.92 -10.88 0.42
CA ARG A 82 -5.50 -11.09 0.73
C ARG A 82 -4.98 -12.36 0.04
N THR A 83 -4.39 -12.17 -1.13
CA THR A 83 -4.01 -13.24 -2.08
C THR A 83 -2.53 -13.60 -1.96
N THR A 84 -1.78 -12.91 -1.10
CA THR A 84 -0.37 -13.19 -0.81
C THR A 84 -0.18 -14.62 -0.27
N PHE A 85 -1.10 -15.11 0.56
CA PHE A 85 -1.08 -16.49 1.04
C PHE A 85 -1.20 -17.51 -0.10
N THR A 86 -2.05 -17.23 -1.09
CA THR A 86 -2.25 -18.10 -2.25
C THR A 86 -1.02 -18.14 -3.16
N GLN A 87 -0.33 -17.00 -3.34
CA GLN A 87 0.91 -16.98 -4.12
C GLN A 87 2.04 -17.77 -3.45
N SER A 88 2.29 -17.56 -2.15
CA SER A 88 3.32 -18.32 -1.43
C SER A 88 3.01 -19.82 -1.40
N SER A 89 1.74 -20.20 -1.21
CA SER A 89 1.33 -21.60 -1.26
C SER A 89 1.55 -22.25 -2.63
N ARG A 90 1.29 -21.51 -3.72
CA ARG A 90 1.58 -21.98 -5.09
C ARG A 90 3.08 -22.09 -5.37
N CYS A 91 3.90 -21.27 -4.73
CA CYS A 91 5.36 -21.37 -4.84
C CYS A 91 5.87 -22.61 -4.11
N SER A 92 5.47 -22.81 -2.84
CA SER A 92 5.82 -24.01 -2.08
C SER A 92 5.33 -25.30 -2.73
N SER A 93 4.10 -25.33 -3.26
CA SER A 93 3.59 -26.54 -3.91
C SER A 93 4.30 -26.87 -5.22
N ARG A 94 4.72 -25.86 -5.99
CA ARG A 94 5.58 -26.07 -7.18
C ARG A 94 6.98 -26.53 -6.79
N GLN A 95 7.55 -25.96 -5.74
CA GLN A 95 8.89 -26.34 -5.27
C GLN A 95 8.87 -27.79 -4.78
N LEU A 96 7.92 -28.15 -3.92
CA LEU A 96 7.70 -29.53 -3.47
C LEU A 96 7.40 -30.50 -4.63
N GLY A 97 6.67 -30.04 -5.65
CA GLY A 97 6.45 -30.81 -6.88
C GLY A 97 7.74 -31.07 -7.66
N ARG A 98 8.58 -30.04 -7.83
CA ARG A 98 9.89 -30.18 -8.50
C ARG A 98 10.88 -31.02 -7.71
N ASP A 99 10.87 -30.91 -6.38
CA ASP A 99 11.77 -31.68 -5.52
C ASP A 99 11.38 -33.16 -5.49
N ARG A 100 10.08 -33.49 -5.63
CA ARG A 100 9.61 -34.88 -5.84
C ARG A 100 10.01 -35.48 -7.18
N GLU A 101 10.03 -34.69 -8.25
CA GLU A 101 10.47 -35.16 -9.57
C GLU A 101 11.98 -35.34 -9.68
N ARG A 102 12.77 -34.72 -8.80
CA ARG A 102 14.24 -34.79 -8.87
C ARG A 102 14.87 -36.03 -8.24
N GLY A 103 14.15 -36.78 -7.40
CA GLY A 103 14.67 -38.00 -6.75
C GLY A 103 15.97 -37.80 -5.95
N PRO A 104 16.42 -38.81 -5.17
CA PRO A 104 17.75 -38.79 -4.56
C PRO A 104 18.87 -38.92 -5.61
#